data_AF-A0A821IAB9-F1
#
_entry.id   AF-A0A821IAB9-F1
#
_cell.length_a   1.000
_cell.length_b   1.000
_cell.length_c   1.000
_cell.angle_alpha   90.00
_cell.angle_beta   90.00
_cell.angle_gamma   90.00
#
_symmetry.space_group_name_H-M   'P 1'
#
loop_
_entity.id
_entity.type
_entity.pdbx_description
1 polymer ?
#
loop_
_entity_poly.entity_id
_entity_poly.type
_entity_poly.pdbx_seq_one_letter_code
_entity_poly.pdbx_strand_id
1 'polypeptide(L)'
;MKGVTWFWKANADPWSPSDIEEWVPFTDIVNRQIEQAYQGRQSEVVISAKYKIDLNRLIQVDILDFGKQRPVRRCSKTGDTLAFYRRERFNFAQPIRRSVTDDTLNYGCSFITD
;
A
#
# COMPACT_ATOMS: atom_id res chain seq x y z
N MET A 1 9.70 -15.38 -1.98
CA MET A 1 9.87 -13.92 -1.81
C MET A 1 8.86 -13.45 -0.77
N LYS A 2 9.25 -13.24 0.48
CA LYS A 2 8.31 -12.86 1.54
C LYS A 2 8.18 -11.33 1.61
N GLY A 3 7.03 -10.83 1.16
CA GLY A 3 6.44 -9.58 1.63
C GLY A 3 7.03 -8.28 1.12
N VAL A 4 7.20 -8.10 -0.17
CA VAL A 4 7.48 -6.79 -0.77
C VAL A 4 6.38 -6.45 -1.76
N THR A 5 5.90 -5.20 -1.72
CA THR A 5 4.89 -4.67 -2.64
C THR A 5 5.38 -3.32 -3.16
N TRP A 6 5.37 -3.15 -4.47
CA TRP A 6 5.60 -1.88 -5.13
C TRP A 6 4.29 -1.17 -5.45
N PHE A 7 4.33 0.16 -5.38
CA PHE A 7 3.19 1.04 -5.62
C PHE A 7 3.59 2.17 -6.57
N TRP A 8 2.61 2.72 -7.27
CA TRP A 8 2.74 3.95 -8.06
C TRP A 8 1.74 5.00 -7.58
N LYS A 9 2.09 6.29 -7.74
CA LYS A 9 1.22 7.40 -7.34
C LYS A 9 0.16 7.68 -8.40
N ALA A 10 -1.11 7.51 -8.05
CA ALA A 10 -2.24 7.54 -8.97
C ALA A 10 -2.88 8.92 -9.17
N ASN A 11 -2.52 9.90 -8.33
CA ASN A 11 -2.98 11.29 -8.43
C ASN A 11 -2.92 11.84 -9.87
N ALA A 12 -3.86 12.72 -10.20
CA ALA A 12 -3.87 13.42 -11.50
C ALA A 12 -2.60 14.29 -11.64
N ASP A 13 -2.26 15.03 -10.58
CA ASP A 13 -0.94 15.63 -10.40
C ASP A 13 -0.12 14.80 -9.38
N PRO A 14 0.82 13.97 -9.82
CA PRO A 14 1.63 13.14 -8.93
C PRO A 14 2.62 13.95 -8.08
N TRP A 15 2.83 15.24 -8.37
CA TRP A 15 3.82 16.08 -7.67
C TRP A 15 3.17 17.10 -6.73
N SER A 16 1.85 17.28 -6.78
CA SER A 16 1.12 18.14 -5.84
C SER A 16 1.35 17.68 -4.40
N PRO A 17 1.80 18.59 -3.50
CA PRO A 17 1.94 18.32 -2.08
C PRO A 17 0.62 18.48 -1.30
N SER A 18 -0.40 19.09 -1.93
CA SER A 18 -1.69 19.40 -1.30
C SER A 18 -2.72 18.29 -1.48
N ASP A 19 -2.49 17.38 -2.43
CA ASP A 19 -3.40 16.29 -2.72
C ASP A 19 -3.21 15.15 -1.72
N ILE A 20 -4.32 14.48 -1.37
CA ILE A 20 -4.26 13.23 -0.61
C ILE A 20 -3.49 12.20 -1.44
N GLU A 21 -2.43 11.63 -0.87
CA GLU A 21 -1.60 10.66 -1.58
C GLU A 21 -2.37 9.38 -1.90
N GLU A 22 -2.55 9.10 -3.19
CA GLU A 22 -3.18 7.87 -3.66
C GLU A 22 -2.10 6.94 -4.24
N TRP A 23 -1.79 5.88 -3.50
CA TRP A 23 -0.79 4.89 -3.89
C TRP A 23 -1.46 3.57 -4.24
N VAL A 24 -1.30 3.16 -5.49
CA VAL A 24 -1.92 1.94 -6.02
C VAL A 24 -0.85 0.86 -6.19
N PRO A 25 -1.08 -0.37 -5.70
CA PRO A 25 -0.11 -1.45 -5.87
C PRO A 25 -0.04 -1.89 -7.33
N PHE A 26 1.15 -2.30 -7.76
CA PHE A 26 1.29 -3.03 -9.02
C PHE A 26 0.68 -4.43 -8.90
N THR A 27 0.27 -4.99 -10.05
CA THR A 27 -0.18 -6.39 -10.13
C THR A 27 0.96 -7.33 -9.73
N ASP A 28 0.63 -8.53 -9.25
CA ASP A 28 1.63 -9.47 -8.71
C ASP A 28 2.75 -9.83 -9.70
N ILE A 29 2.42 -9.89 -10.99
CA ILE A 29 3.39 -10.16 -12.07
C ILE A 29 4.37 -8.99 -12.20
N VAL A 30 3.84 -7.76 -12.32
CA VAL A 30 4.65 -6.55 -12.45
C VAL A 30 5.48 -6.32 -11.20
N ASN A 31 4.89 -6.52 -10.01
CA ASN A 31 5.59 -6.46 -8.73
C ASN A 31 6.82 -7.36 -8.70
N ARG A 32 6.66 -8.62 -9.13
CA ARG A 32 7.76 -9.58 -9.16
C ARG A 32 8.86 -9.12 -10.12
N GLN A 33 8.48 -8.63 -11.29
CA GLN A 33 9.42 -8.15 -12.29
C GLN A 33 10.23 -6.95 -11.79
N ILE A 34 9.56 -5.96 -11.19
CA ILE A 34 10.23 -4.79 -10.59
C ILE A 34 11.17 -5.23 -9.47
N GLU A 35 10.71 -6.10 -8.57
CA GLU A 35 11.53 -6.56 -7.45
C GLU A 35 12.76 -7.34 -7.92
N GLN A 36 12.63 -8.18 -8.95
CA GLN A 36 13.76 -8.89 -9.53
C GLN A 36 14.78 -7.93 -10.16
N ALA A 37 14.32 -6.95 -10.93
CA ALA A 37 15.19 -5.93 -11.53
C ALA A 37 15.91 -5.09 -10.46
N TYR A 38 15.19 -4.69 -9.42
CA TYR A 38 15.75 -3.95 -8.29
C TYR A 38 16.81 -4.75 -7.53
N GLN A 39 16.52 -6.01 -7.18
CA GLN A 39 17.49 -6.90 -6.52
C GLN A 39 18.71 -7.20 -7.41
N GLY A 40 18.48 -7.27 -8.73
CA GLY A 40 19.52 -7.41 -9.74
C GLY A 40 20.33 -6.14 -10.01
N ARG A 41 20.07 -5.04 -9.28
CA ARG A 41 20.73 -3.73 -9.45
C ARG A 41 20.63 -3.17 -10.87
N GLN A 42 19.52 -3.46 -11.56
CA GLN A 42 19.22 -2.86 -12.85
C GLN A 42 18.83 -1.39 -12.67
N SER A 43 19.16 -0.55 -13.64
CA SER A 43 18.80 0.87 -13.62
C SER A 43 17.35 1.11 -14.02
N GLU A 44 16.79 0.24 -14.87
CA GLU A 44 15.44 0.39 -15.38
C GLU A 44 14.76 -0.96 -15.63
N VAL A 45 13.43 -0.96 -15.68
CA VAL A 45 12.61 -2.12 -16.00
C VAL A 45 11.38 -1.71 -16.81
N VAL A 46 11.14 -2.36 -17.95
CA VAL A 46 9.95 -2.12 -18.79
C VAL A 46 8.79 -2.95 -18.25
N ILE A 47 7.74 -2.29 -17.76
CA ILE A 47 6.61 -2.96 -17.10
C ILE A 47 5.41 -3.19 -18.03
N SER A 48 5.34 -2.45 -19.15
CA SER A 48 4.34 -2.65 -20.20
C SER A 48 4.83 -2.02 -21.51
N ALA A 49 4.07 -2.18 -22.60
CA ALA A 49 4.37 -1.52 -23.87
C ALA A 49 4.39 0.03 -23.77
N LYS A 50 3.77 0.59 -22.73
CA LYS A 50 3.64 2.04 -22.54
C LYS A 50 4.55 2.59 -21.44
N TYR A 51 4.92 1.78 -20.45
CA TYR A 51 5.60 2.30 -19.26
C TYR A 51 6.86 1.52 -18.94
N LYS A 52 7.88 2.28 -18.50
CA LYS A 52 9.07 1.75 -17.84
C LYS A 52 9.24 2.40 -16.47
N ILE A 53 10.01 1.77 -15.60
CA ILE A 53 10.40 2.32 -14.31
C ILE A 53 11.91 2.54 -14.33
N ASP A 54 12.32 3.76 -14.00
CA ASP A 54 13.69 4.08 -13.63
C ASP A 54 13.84 3.79 -12.13
N LEU A 55 14.63 2.75 -11.82
CA LEU A 55 14.82 2.24 -10.46
C LEU A 55 15.80 3.07 -9.66
N ASN A 56 16.66 3.87 -10.31
CA ASN A 56 17.58 4.79 -9.63
C ASN A 56 16.83 6.01 -9.10
N ARG A 57 15.88 6.51 -9.90
CA ARG A 57 15.07 7.69 -9.58
C ARG A 57 13.75 7.35 -8.91
N LEU A 58 13.37 6.07 -8.88
CA LEU A 58 12.09 5.58 -8.38
C LEU A 58 10.89 6.29 -9.04
N ILE A 59 10.93 6.35 -10.38
CA ILE A 59 9.85 6.93 -11.19
C ILE A 59 9.41 5.96 -12.29
N GLN A 60 8.11 5.87 -12.48
CA GLN A 60 7.50 5.35 -13.70
C GLN A 60 7.46 6.45 -14.75
N VAL A 61 7.84 6.11 -15.98
CA VAL A 61 7.92 7.02 -17.13
C VAL A 61 7.13 6.43 -18.29
N ASP A 62 6.30 7.23 -18.93
CA ASP A 62 5.69 6.89 -20.22
C ASP A 62 6.77 6.86 -21.31
N ILE A 63 6.84 5.76 -22.05
CA ILE A 63 7.87 5.52 -23.07
C ILE A 63 7.68 6.46 -24.27
N LEU A 64 6.43 6.87 -24.56
CA LEU A 64 6.12 7.77 -25.66
C LEU A 64 6.16 9.24 -25.24
N ASP A 65 5.97 9.52 -23.95
CA ASP A 65 5.88 10.86 -23.40
C ASP A 65 6.69 10.98 -22.10
N PHE A 66 7.98 11.28 -22.22
CA PHE A 66 8.87 11.40 -21.07
C PHE A 66 8.46 12.48 -20.06
N GLY A 67 7.54 13.39 -20.40
CA GLY A 67 6.97 14.35 -19.46
C GLY A 67 5.98 13.72 -18.47
N LYS A 68 5.36 12.59 -18.84
CA LYS A 68 4.42 11.87 -17.98
C LYS A 68 5.16 10.91 -17.06
N GLN A 69 5.51 11.43 -15.89
CA GLN A 69 6.22 10.69 -14.84
C GLN A 69 5.37 10.55 -13.59
N ARG A 70 5.49 9.41 -12.92
CA ARG A 70 4.82 9.13 -11.64
C ARG A 70 5.82 8.53 -10.67
N PRO A 71 5.88 9.00 -9.41
CA PRO A 71 6.66 8.33 -8.37
C PRO A 71 6.24 6.87 -8.17
N VAL A 72 7.22 6.03 -7.89
CA VAL A 72 7.01 4.66 -7.42
C VAL A 72 7.66 4.46 -6.05
N ARG A 73 7.12 3.55 -5.23
CA ARG A 73 7.70 3.21 -3.93
C ARG A 73 7.67 1.72 -3.67
N ARG A 74 8.66 1.26 -2.90
CA ARG A 74 8.80 -0.12 -2.42
C ARG A 74 8.44 -0.19 -0.94
N CYS A 75 7.49 -1.04 -0.55
CA CYS A 75 7.16 -1.28 0.85
C CYS A 75 7.44 -2.75 1.23
N SER A 76 8.11 -2.95 2.36
CA SER A 76 8.35 -4.29 2.92
C SER A 76 7.36 -4.59 4.07
N LYS A 77 6.88 -5.82 4.17
CA LYS A 77 5.86 -6.27 5.14
C LYS A 77 6.35 -6.38 6.58
N THR A 78 7.57 -5.96 6.89
CA THR A 78 8.15 -6.07 8.23
C THR A 78 7.60 -5.07 9.26
N GLY A 79 6.70 -4.14 8.89
CA GLY A 79 5.99 -3.29 9.85
C GLY A 79 4.83 -2.47 9.27
N ASP A 80 4.96 -1.98 8.03
CA ASP A 80 4.04 -0.97 7.49
C ASP A 80 2.76 -1.55 6.86
N THR A 81 2.83 -2.79 6.38
CA THR A 81 1.75 -3.39 5.58
C THR A 81 0.55 -3.82 6.43
N LEU A 82 0.75 -4.11 7.71
CA LEU A 82 -0.36 -4.42 8.62
C LEU A 82 -1.28 -3.21 8.82
N ALA A 83 -0.72 -1.99 8.79
CA ALA A 83 -1.47 -0.76 8.92
C ALA A 83 -2.29 -0.43 7.66
N PHE A 84 -1.73 -0.68 6.46
CA PHE A 84 -2.41 -0.40 5.18
C PHE A 84 -3.62 -1.32 4.96
N TYR A 85 -3.48 -2.64 5.12
CA TYR A 85 -4.61 -3.56 4.96
C TYR A 85 -5.64 -3.49 6.09
N ARG A 86 -5.26 -3.01 7.29
CA ARG A 86 -6.22 -2.78 8.39
C ARG A 86 -7.12 -1.58 8.13
N ARG A 87 -6.64 -0.52 7.45
CA ARG A 87 -7.46 0.66 7.14
C ARG A 87 -8.63 0.33 6.20
N GLU A 88 -8.40 -0.48 5.18
CA GLU A 88 -9.46 -0.80 4.20
C GLU A 88 -10.54 -1.75 4.74
N ARG A 89 -10.23 -2.54 5.78
CA ARG A 89 -11.17 -3.52 6.34
C ARG A 89 -12.04 -3.02 7.48
N PHE A 90 -11.79 -1.83 8.02
CA PHE A 90 -12.51 -1.31 9.19
C PHE A 90 -13.14 0.07 8.96
N ASN A 91 -13.66 0.34 7.76
CA ASN A 91 -14.72 1.36 7.58
C ASN A 91 -16.10 0.83 8.00
N PHE A 92 -16.14 0.01 9.06
CA PHE A 92 -17.41 -0.34 9.70
C PHE A 92 -17.77 0.79 10.65
N ALA A 93 -18.89 1.44 10.32
CA ALA A 93 -19.76 2.26 11.16
C ALA A 93 -19.12 2.93 12.39
N GLN A 94 -19.19 4.27 12.40
CA GLN A 94 -19.08 5.09 13.61
C GLN A 94 -19.70 4.36 14.82
N PRO A 95 -19.00 4.29 15.97
CA PRO A 95 -19.59 3.69 17.16
C PRO A 95 -20.88 4.45 17.48
N ILE A 96 -22.01 3.75 17.42
CA ILE A 96 -23.28 4.24 17.96
C ILE A 96 -22.96 4.56 19.43
N ARG A 97 -22.98 5.84 19.80
CA ARG A 97 -22.92 6.28 21.19
C ARG A 97 -24.16 5.72 21.89
N ARG A 98 -24.06 4.51 22.43
CA ARG A 98 -25.00 4.03 23.44
C ARG A 98 -24.64 4.77 24.71
N SER A 99 -25.47 5.74 25.07
CA SER A 99 -25.53 6.27 26.43
C SER A 99 -25.73 5.09 27.37
N VAL A 100 -24.70 4.79 28.16
CA VAL A 100 -24.76 3.80 29.23
C VAL A 100 -25.69 4.39 30.29
N THR A 101 -26.92 3.89 30.36
CA THR A 101 -27.63 3.84 31.63
C THR A 101 -27.40 2.46 32.20
N ASP A 102 -26.87 2.49 33.42
CA ASP A 102 -26.67 1.39 34.34
C ASP A 102 -27.86 0.43 34.36
N ASP A 103 -27.58 -0.88 34.35
CA ASP A 103 -28.34 -1.91 35.09
C ASP A 103 -27.83 -3.31 34.70
N THR A 104 -26.98 -3.83 35.60
CA THR A 104 -27.00 -5.18 36.18
C THR A 104 -27.63 -6.31 35.36
N LEU A 105 -26.83 -7.34 35.01
CA LEU A 105 -26.99 -8.75 35.43
C LEU A 105 -26.07 -9.71 34.64
N ASN A 106 -25.05 -10.20 35.35
CA ASN A 106 -24.77 -11.62 35.61
C ASN A 106 -24.83 -12.63 34.45
N TYR A 107 -23.68 -13.00 33.88
CA TYR A 107 -23.38 -14.41 33.52
C TYR A 107 -21.88 -14.68 33.69
N GLY A 108 -21.57 -15.57 34.63
CA GLY A 108 -20.22 -15.95 35.02
C GLY A 108 -19.52 -16.90 34.04
N CYS A 109 -18.19 -16.86 34.07
CA CYS A 109 -17.33 -17.93 33.61
C CYS A 109 -16.11 -17.97 34.53
N SER A 110 -16.09 -18.96 35.43
CA SER A 110 -14.98 -19.20 36.37
C SER A 110 -13.83 -19.86 35.63
N PHE A 111 -12.63 -19.30 35.74
CA PHE A 111 -11.39 -19.98 35.40
C PHE A 111 -10.79 -20.57 36.68
N ILE A 112 -10.53 -21.88 36.65
CA ILE A 112 -9.73 -22.60 37.66
C ILE A 112 -8.26 -22.25 37.41
N THR A 113 -7.50 -21.96 38.47
CA THR A 113 -6.03 -21.90 38.48
C THR A 113 -5.50 -22.97 39.42
N ASP A 114 -4.56 -23.77 38.89
CA ASP A 114 -3.74 -24.86 39.47
C ASP A 114 -4.41 -25.86 40.45
#